data_AF-A0A1Q6DJA3-F1
#
_entry.id   AF-A0A1Q6DJA3-F1
#
_cell.length_a   1.000
_cell.length_b   1.000
_cell.length_c   1.000
_cell.angle_alpha   90.00
_cell.angle_beta   90.00
_cell.angle_gamma   90.00
#
_symmetry.space_group_name_H-M   'P 1'
#
loop_
_entity.id
_entity.type
_entity.pdbx_description
1 polymer ?
#
loop_
_entity_poly.entity_id
_entity_poly.type
_entity_poly.pdbx_seq_one_letter_code
_entity_poly.pdbx_strand_id
1 'polypeptide(L)'
;MGYVEAVCTSEKKGVVKRRRAEVTLQADWGIENDAHAGKWHRQVSLLAGESIDAVKKRLPTLKNGAFAENIITRGINLAALKIGDRLQIGDSVIVEITQIGKECHNSGCAIKKLTGDCIMPREGLFSRVITGGTIKASDPIVPLE
;
A
#
# COMPACT_ATOMS: atom_id res chain seq x y z
N MET A 1 10.50 -9.18 -11.77
CA MET A 1 10.39 -7.71 -11.66
C MET A 1 8.92 -7.37 -11.67
N GLY A 2 8.45 -6.61 -10.68
CA GLY A 2 7.06 -6.16 -10.63
C GLY A 2 6.90 -4.74 -11.13
N TYR A 3 5.68 -4.22 -11.07
CA TYR A 3 5.38 -2.81 -11.32
C TYR A 3 4.29 -2.27 -10.38
N VAL A 4 4.21 -0.94 -10.28
CA VAL A 4 3.12 -0.22 -9.61
C VAL A 4 1.88 -0.22 -10.50
N GLU A 5 0.81 -0.91 -10.10
CA GLU A 5 -0.48 -0.86 -10.80
C GLU A 5 -1.22 0.46 -10.50
N ALA A 6 -1.09 0.95 -9.27
CA ALA A 6 -1.82 2.12 -8.82
C ALA A 6 -1.16 2.78 -7.61
N VAL A 7 -1.36 4.10 -7.53
CA VAL A 7 -1.10 4.89 -6.33
C VAL A 7 -2.38 5.55 -5.84
N CYS A 8 -2.59 5.56 -4.53
CA CYS A 8 -3.83 5.96 -3.90
C CYS A 8 -3.55 6.80 -2.64
N THR A 9 -4.32 7.88 -2.43
CA THR A 9 -4.23 8.72 -1.22
C THR A 9 -5.62 9.11 -0.70
N SER A 10 -5.68 9.49 0.57
CA SER A 10 -6.86 10.07 1.21
C SER A 10 -6.44 11.27 2.06
N GLU A 11 -7.15 12.39 1.99
CA GLU A 11 -6.82 13.59 2.78
C GLU A 11 -7.25 13.50 4.25
N LYS A 12 -8.18 12.59 4.59
CA LYS A 12 -8.69 12.41 5.95
C LYS A 12 -8.66 10.94 6.36
N LYS A 13 -8.31 10.68 7.63
CA LYS A 13 -8.35 9.33 8.21
C LYS A 13 -9.78 8.80 8.19
N GLY A 14 -9.94 7.51 7.92
CA GLY A 14 -11.25 6.86 7.82
C GLY A 14 -12.00 7.10 6.50
N VAL A 15 -11.45 7.91 5.58
CA VAL A 15 -11.98 8.07 4.22
C VAL A 15 -11.29 7.08 3.29
N VAL A 16 -12.06 6.51 2.36
CA VAL A 16 -11.53 5.60 1.33
C VAL A 16 -10.54 6.34 0.45
N LYS A 17 -9.37 5.72 0.20
CA LYS A 17 -8.34 6.29 -0.66
C LYS A 17 -8.81 6.32 -2.12
N ARG A 18 -8.39 7.34 -2.85
CA ARG A 18 -8.68 7.51 -4.28
C ARG A 18 -7.41 7.37 -5.08
N ARG A 19 -7.54 6.75 -6.26
CA ARG A 19 -6.45 6.68 -7.24
C ARG A 19 -5.96 8.09 -7.59
N ARG A 20 -4.65 8.24 -7.68
CA ARG A 20 -3.95 9.42 -8.18
C ARG A 20 -3.17 9.07 -9.46
N ALA A 21 -2.82 10.07 -10.25
CA ALA A 21 -1.94 9.89 -11.41
C ALA A 21 -0.52 9.53 -10.94
N GLU A 22 -0.05 10.22 -9.90
CA GLU A 22 1.23 10.05 -9.25
C GLU A 22 1.15 10.45 -7.77
N VAL A 23 2.17 10.11 -6.99
CA VAL A 23 2.33 10.52 -5.59
C VAL A 23 3.79 10.85 -5.28
N THR A 24 4.01 11.84 -4.43
CA THR A 24 5.33 12.19 -3.90
C THR A 24 5.54 11.51 -2.55
N LEU A 25 6.61 10.73 -2.43
CA LEU A 25 7.07 10.15 -1.17
C LEU A 25 8.15 11.04 -0.57
N GLN A 26 8.01 11.35 0.71
CA GLN A 26 8.98 12.07 1.50
C GLN A 26 9.63 11.13 2.51
N ALA A 27 10.97 11.16 2.55
CA ALA A 27 11.76 10.36 3.48
C ALA A 27 11.35 10.64 4.93
N ASP A 28 11.26 9.57 5.72
CA ASP A 28 10.83 9.60 7.13
C ASP A 28 9.46 10.26 7.39
N TRP A 29 8.59 10.31 6.37
CA TRP A 29 7.28 10.95 6.47
C TRP A 29 6.15 10.17 5.79
N GLY A 30 6.37 9.63 4.59
CA GLY A 30 5.32 8.95 3.82
C GLY A 30 4.90 9.71 2.58
N ILE A 31 3.64 9.57 2.17
CA ILE A 31 3.13 10.21 0.95
C ILE A 31 2.57 11.60 1.26
N GLU A 32 3.00 12.61 0.52
CA GLU A 32 2.47 13.96 0.62
C GLU A 32 0.95 13.98 0.46
N ASN A 33 0.27 14.74 1.33
CA ASN A 33 -1.20 14.87 1.36
C ASN A 33 -1.98 13.57 1.68
N ASP A 34 -1.31 12.50 2.11
CA ASP A 34 -2.02 11.35 2.69
C ASP A 34 -2.26 11.54 4.20
N ALA A 35 -3.46 11.16 4.64
CA ALA A 35 -3.90 11.24 6.02
C ALA A 35 -3.08 10.38 7.00
N HIS A 36 -2.30 9.44 6.48
CA HIS A 36 -1.42 8.56 7.25
C HIS A 36 0.04 9.00 7.19
N ALA A 37 0.37 10.10 6.52
CA ALA A 37 1.71 10.67 6.55
C ALA A 37 2.07 11.15 7.97
N GLY A 38 3.33 10.99 8.34
CA GLY A 38 3.85 11.33 9.66
C GLY A 38 5.13 10.57 10.01
N LYS A 39 5.75 10.95 11.13
CA LYS A 39 6.93 10.27 11.69
C LYS A 39 6.51 9.04 12.50
N TRP A 40 6.22 7.95 11.81
CA TRP A 40 5.86 6.67 12.43
C TRP A 40 6.21 5.51 11.50
N HIS A 41 6.03 4.26 11.93
CA HIS A 41 6.50 3.09 11.20
C HIS A 41 5.62 2.68 10.01
N ARG A 42 4.39 3.20 9.85
CA ARG A 42 3.44 2.78 8.78
C ARG A 42 3.15 3.91 7.80
N GLN A 43 4.21 4.51 7.29
CA GLN A 43 4.16 5.70 6.44
C GLN A 43 3.48 5.42 5.10
N VAL A 44 3.72 4.22 4.55
CA VAL A 44 3.16 3.78 3.26
C VAL A 44 2.65 2.35 3.42
N SER A 45 1.56 2.03 2.72
CA SER A 45 1.01 0.68 2.68
C SER A 45 1.05 0.10 1.27
N LEU A 46 1.39 -1.19 1.16
CA LEU A 46 1.47 -1.93 -0.10
C LEU A 46 0.53 -3.13 -0.08
N LEU A 47 -0.04 -3.43 -1.23
CA LEU A 47 -0.90 -4.60 -1.44
C LEU A 47 -0.72 -5.16 -2.84
N ALA A 48 -0.77 -6.48 -2.98
CA ALA A 48 -0.68 -7.12 -4.29
C ALA A 48 -2.03 -7.01 -5.00
N GLY A 49 -2.01 -6.58 -6.26
CA GLY A 49 -3.20 -6.50 -7.09
C GLY A 49 -3.77 -7.90 -7.37
N GLU A 50 -2.93 -8.93 -7.38
CA GLU A 50 -3.33 -10.33 -7.44
C GLU A 50 -4.27 -10.71 -6.28
N SER A 51 -4.00 -10.21 -5.07
CA SER A 51 -4.86 -10.37 -3.90
C SER A 51 -6.17 -9.62 -4.04
N ILE A 52 -6.14 -8.41 -4.60
CA ILE A 52 -7.34 -7.61 -4.88
C ILE A 52 -8.25 -8.33 -5.88
N ASP A 53 -7.69 -8.92 -6.95
CA ASP A 53 -8.46 -9.66 -7.95
C ASP A 53 -9.15 -10.88 -7.36
N ALA A 54 -8.47 -11.61 -6.47
CA ALA A 54 -9.05 -12.75 -5.77
C ALA A 54 -10.28 -12.34 -4.93
N VAL A 55 -10.24 -11.17 -4.30
CA VAL A 55 -11.40 -10.62 -3.58
C VAL A 55 -12.49 -10.15 -4.53
N LYS A 56 -12.14 -9.47 -5.63
CA LYS A 56 -13.12 -8.98 -6.62
C LYS A 56 -13.93 -10.11 -7.25
N LYS A 57 -13.38 -11.33 -7.38
CA LYS A 57 -14.14 -12.51 -7.81
C LYS A 57 -15.32 -12.83 -6.87
N ARG A 58 -15.18 -12.54 -5.58
CA ARG A 58 -16.22 -12.73 -4.55
C ARG A 58 -17.06 -11.47 -4.33
N LEU A 59 -16.50 -10.29 -4.59
CA LEU A 59 -17.12 -8.97 -4.39
C LEU A 59 -16.86 -8.05 -5.61
N PRO A 60 -17.63 -8.18 -6.70
CA PRO A 60 -17.33 -7.53 -7.99
C PRO A 60 -17.40 -6.00 -7.97
N THR A 61 -18.13 -5.42 -7.02
CA THR A 61 -18.35 -3.96 -6.91
C THR A 61 -17.18 -3.21 -6.25
N LEU A 62 -16.12 -3.92 -5.84
CA LEU A 62 -15.03 -3.36 -5.06
C LEU A 62 -14.05 -2.55 -5.93
N LYS A 63 -13.89 -1.26 -5.63
CA LYS A 63 -12.97 -0.34 -6.33
C LYS A 63 -11.56 -0.36 -5.72
N ASN A 64 -10.54 -0.02 -6.52
CA ASN A 64 -9.16 0.14 -6.05
C ASN A 64 -9.06 1.25 -4.98
N GLY A 65 -8.21 1.09 -3.97
CA GLY A 65 -8.14 1.98 -2.81
C GLY A 65 -9.18 1.68 -1.73
N ALA A 66 -10.11 0.74 -1.99
CA ALA A 66 -11.06 0.27 -1.00
C ALA A 66 -10.31 -0.22 0.24
N PHE A 67 -9.28 -1.07 0.13
CA PHE A 67 -8.59 -1.61 1.30
C PHE A 67 -7.68 -0.61 2.03
N ALA A 68 -7.71 0.67 1.66
CA ALA A 68 -6.89 1.74 2.22
C ALA A 68 -5.38 1.60 1.96
N GLU A 69 -5.00 0.83 0.94
CA GLU A 69 -3.65 0.69 0.43
C GLU A 69 -3.18 1.95 -0.32
N ASN A 70 -1.91 2.32 -0.17
CA ASN A 70 -1.31 3.43 -0.90
C ASN A 70 -0.77 3.00 -2.26
N ILE A 71 -0.11 1.85 -2.31
CA ILE A 71 0.53 1.32 -3.50
C ILE A 71 -0.05 -0.07 -3.80
N ILE A 72 -0.61 -0.23 -4.99
CA ILE A 72 -0.98 -1.53 -5.52
C ILE A 72 0.15 -1.98 -6.45
N THR A 73 0.63 -3.21 -6.23
CA THR A 73 1.75 -3.80 -7.00
C THR A 73 1.29 -4.99 -7.81
N ARG A 74 2.03 -5.34 -8.87
CA ARG A 74 1.81 -6.53 -9.71
C ARG A 74 3.12 -7.17 -10.08
N GLY A 75 3.14 -8.49 -10.23
CA GLY A 75 4.33 -9.24 -10.68
C GLY A 75 5.48 -9.27 -9.67
N ILE A 76 5.22 -8.91 -8.41
CA ILE A 76 6.15 -9.01 -7.28
C ILE A 76 5.51 -9.83 -6.16
N ASN A 77 6.27 -10.76 -5.60
CA ASN A 77 5.79 -11.59 -4.49
C ASN A 77 5.95 -10.84 -3.16
N LEU A 78 4.97 -9.98 -2.83
CA LEU A 78 4.98 -9.26 -1.55
C LEU A 78 4.95 -10.22 -0.34
N ALA A 79 4.35 -11.40 -0.47
CA ALA A 79 4.26 -12.37 0.63
C ALA A 79 5.62 -13.00 1.00
N ALA A 80 6.62 -12.91 0.13
CA ALA A 80 7.98 -13.37 0.43
C ALA A 80 8.81 -12.34 1.21
N LEU A 81 8.34 -11.09 1.31
CA LEU A 81 9.06 -10.01 1.98
C LEU A 81 8.95 -10.13 3.50
N LYS A 82 10.03 -9.74 4.18
CA LYS A 82 10.17 -9.73 5.63
C LYS A 82 10.31 -8.29 6.14
N ILE A 83 10.09 -8.10 7.43
CA ILE A 83 10.41 -6.84 8.10
C ILE A 83 11.92 -6.59 7.95
N GLY A 84 12.28 -5.39 7.52
CA GLY A 84 13.65 -4.98 7.19
C GLY A 84 13.98 -5.07 5.70
N ASP A 85 13.23 -5.84 4.91
CA ASP A 85 13.46 -5.91 3.46
C ASP A 85 13.17 -4.56 2.81
N ARG A 86 13.89 -4.25 1.74
CA ARG A 86 13.75 -2.99 1.00
C ARG A 86 13.24 -3.22 -0.40
N LEU A 87 12.46 -2.27 -0.87
CA LEU A 87 11.97 -2.22 -2.25
C LEU A 87 12.43 -0.93 -2.88
N GLN A 88 13.00 -1.03 -4.08
CA GLN A 88 13.16 0.11 -4.96
C GLN A 88 11.93 0.22 -5.86
N ILE A 89 11.40 1.43 -5.99
CA ILE A 89 10.25 1.78 -6.81
C ILE A 89 10.66 2.91 -7.76
N GLY A 90 10.39 2.72 -9.05
CA GLY A 90 10.85 3.65 -10.07
C GLY A 90 12.38 3.79 -10.06
N ASP A 91 12.85 5.01 -10.28
CA ASP A 91 14.28 5.26 -10.47
C ASP A 91 15.06 5.33 -9.15
N SER A 92 14.45 5.85 -8.08
CA SER A 92 15.19 6.22 -6.86
C SER A 92 14.44 6.05 -5.53
N VAL A 93 13.14 5.77 -5.55
CA VAL A 93 12.37 5.67 -4.30
C VAL A 93 12.69 4.35 -3.62
N ILE A 94 13.06 4.42 -2.34
CA ILE A 94 13.35 3.24 -1.52
C ILE A 94 12.42 3.24 -0.32
N VAL A 95 11.73 2.11 -0.11
CA VAL A 95 10.92 1.86 1.08
C VAL A 95 11.41 0.62 1.80
N GLU A 96 11.33 0.62 3.14
CA GLU A 96 11.71 -0.51 3.98
C GLU A 96 10.47 -1.06 4.68
N ILE A 97 10.25 -2.37 4.58
CA ILE A 97 9.10 -3.04 5.21
C ILE A 97 9.26 -2.99 6.73
N THR A 98 8.24 -2.48 7.40
CA THR A 98 8.22 -2.29 8.86
C THR A 98 7.19 -3.17 9.55
N GLN A 99 6.18 -3.61 8.82
CA GLN A 99 5.11 -4.43 9.37
C GLN A 99 4.43 -5.27 8.28
N ILE A 100 4.07 -6.50 8.64
CA ILE A 100 3.26 -7.42 7.83
C ILE A 100 1.90 -7.56 8.49
N GLY A 101 0.84 -7.38 7.70
CA GLY A 101 -0.52 -7.42 8.18
C GLY A 101 -0.83 -6.31 9.19
N LYS A 102 -2.01 -6.38 9.80
CA LYS A 102 -2.38 -5.54 10.95
C LYS A 102 -3.49 -6.19 11.75
N GLU A 103 -3.44 -6.04 13.06
CA GLU A 103 -4.58 -6.37 13.89
C GLU A 103 -5.74 -5.39 13.61
N CYS A 104 -6.95 -5.95 13.55
CA CYS A 104 -8.19 -5.19 13.36
C CYS A 104 -8.94 -5.13 14.69
N HIS A 105 -8.90 -4.01 15.39
CA HIS A 105 -9.60 -3.86 16.67
C HIS A 105 -11.14 -3.76 16.52
N ASN A 106 -11.83 -4.48 17.41
CA ASN A 106 -13.22 -4.56 17.92
C ASN A 106 -14.44 -3.89 17.23
N SER A 107 -14.34 -3.34 16.03
CA SER A 107 -15.52 -3.08 15.19
C SER A 107 -15.27 -3.27 13.69
N GLY A 108 -14.06 -3.64 13.29
CA GLY A 108 -13.66 -3.72 11.89
C GLY A 108 -13.44 -2.33 11.27
N CYS A 109 -12.47 -2.22 10.36
CA CYS A 109 -12.32 -0.99 9.58
C CYS A 109 -13.56 -0.79 8.68
N ALA A 110 -13.72 0.42 8.11
CA ALA A 110 -14.84 0.73 7.22
C ALA A 110 -15.06 -0.33 6.13
N ILE A 111 -13.99 -0.94 5.64
CA ILE A 111 -14.06 -2.03 4.65
C ILE A 111 -14.56 -3.33 5.21
N LYS A 112 -14.06 -3.78 6.37
CA LYS A 112 -14.59 -4.99 7.01
C LYS A 112 -16.09 -4.83 7.32
N LYS A 113 -16.53 -3.61 7.69
CA LYS A 113 -17.94 -3.30 7.88
C LYS A 113 -18.73 -3.35 6.57
N LEU A 114 -18.17 -2.84 5.48
CA LEU A 114 -18.83 -2.75 4.17
C LEU A 114 -18.84 -4.08 3.40
N THR A 115 -17.84 -4.94 3.62
CA THR A 115 -17.59 -6.14 2.80
C THR A 115 -17.57 -7.44 3.59
N GLY A 116 -17.61 -7.38 4.93
CA GLY A 116 -17.47 -8.53 5.82
C GLY A 116 -16.03 -9.05 5.99
N ASP A 117 -15.11 -8.70 5.10
CA ASP A 117 -13.73 -9.21 5.08
C ASP A 117 -12.72 -8.08 4.79
N CYS A 118 -11.48 -8.24 5.24
CA CYS A 118 -10.39 -7.34 4.89
C CYS A 118 -9.13 -8.15 4.63
N ILE A 119 -8.45 -7.89 3.52
CA ILE A 119 -7.18 -8.55 3.18
C ILE A 119 -5.98 -7.88 3.86
N MET A 120 -6.07 -6.60 4.21
CA MET A 120 -4.97 -5.86 4.86
C MET A 120 -4.43 -6.52 6.15
N PRO A 121 -5.25 -7.11 7.03
CA PRO A 121 -4.76 -7.86 8.19
C PRO A 121 -3.83 -9.03 7.86
N ARG A 122 -4.00 -9.63 6.67
CA ARG A 122 -3.31 -10.87 6.27
C ARG A 122 -2.18 -10.63 5.28
N GLU A 123 -2.41 -9.73 4.32
CA GLU A 123 -1.57 -9.60 3.13
C GLU A 123 -1.04 -8.17 2.91
N GLY A 124 -1.56 -7.19 3.64
CA GLY A 124 -1.09 -5.81 3.54
C GLY A 124 0.29 -5.66 4.17
N LEU A 125 1.20 -4.98 3.48
CA LEU A 125 2.48 -4.58 4.04
C LEU A 125 2.46 -3.11 4.40
N PHE A 126 3.23 -2.73 5.42
CA PHE A 126 3.53 -1.34 5.73
C PHE A 126 5.03 -1.11 5.67
N SER A 127 5.39 0.10 5.27
CA SER A 127 6.77 0.51 5.13
C SER A 127 7.01 1.93 5.61
N ARG A 128 8.28 2.25 5.81
CA ARG A 128 8.79 3.61 5.94
C ARG A 128 9.55 4.01 4.67
N VAL A 129 9.55 5.29 4.36
CA VAL A 129 10.27 5.86 3.22
C VAL A 129 11.71 6.12 3.63
N ILE A 130 12.64 5.46 2.96
CA ILE A 130 14.09 5.63 3.14
C ILE A 130 14.59 6.74 2.22
N THR A 131 14.22 6.66 0.94
CA THR A 131 14.56 7.65 -0.08
C THR A 131 13.27 8.12 -0.75
N GLY A 132 13.04 9.44 -0.70
CA GLY A 132 11.87 10.08 -1.28
C GLY A 132 11.99 10.28 -2.80
N GLY A 133 10.87 10.60 -3.43
CA GLY A 133 10.75 10.79 -4.87
C GLY A 133 9.31 10.66 -5.34
N THR A 134 9.07 10.86 -6.63
CA THR A 134 7.74 10.73 -7.24
C THR A 134 7.60 9.36 -7.89
N ILE A 135 6.48 8.69 -7.64
CA ILE A 135 6.13 7.44 -8.31
C ILE A 135 4.73 7.51 -8.92
N LYS A 136 4.51 6.71 -9.96
CA LYS A 136 3.25 6.61 -10.69
C LYS A 136 2.99 5.18 -11.15
N ALA A 137 1.83 4.98 -11.78
CA ALA A 137 1.51 3.70 -12.38
C ALA A 137 2.52 3.33 -13.48
N SER A 138 2.81 2.03 -13.58
CA SER A 138 3.80 1.39 -14.47
C SER A 138 5.26 1.55 -14.04
N ASP A 139 5.56 2.28 -12.96
CA ASP A 139 6.92 2.32 -12.44
C ASP A 139 7.35 0.92 -11.99
N PRO A 140 8.60 0.50 -12.29
CA PRO A 140 9.11 -0.80 -11.88
C PRO A 140 9.22 -0.88 -10.35
N ILE A 141 9.07 -2.10 -9.82
CA ILE A 141 9.35 -2.40 -8.42
C ILE A 141 10.19 -3.67 -8.30
N VAL A 142 11.25 -3.58 -7.51
CA VAL A 142 12.19 -4.69 -7.27
C VAL A 142 12.59 -4.74 -5.80
N PRO A 143 12.75 -5.95 -5.22
CA PRO A 143 13.49 -6.13 -3.98
C PRO A 143 14.93 -5.66 -4.13
N LEU A 144 15.42 -4.96 -3.11
CA LEU A 144 16.84 -4.70 -2.94
C LEU A 144 17.44 -5.80 -2.05
N GLU A 145 18.57 -6.36 -2.48
CA GLU A 145 19.37 -7.30 -1.70
C GLU A 145 20.09 -6.61 -0.52
#